data_AF-K1YV75-F1
#
_entry.id   AF-K1YV75-F1
#
_cell.length_a   1.000
_cell.length_b   1.000
_cell.length_c   1.000
_cell.angle_alpha   90.00
_cell.angle_beta   90.00
_cell.angle_gamma   90.00
#
_symmetry.space_group_name_H-M   'P 1'
#
loop_
_entity.id
_entity.type
_entity.pdbx_description
1 polymer ?
#
loop_
_entity_poly.entity_id
_entity_poly.type
_entity_poly.pdbx_seq_one_letter_code
_entity_poly.pdbx_strand_id
1 'polypeptide(L)' 'MPKNTSVTIGNHYEKFIAQQVAQGRFGSASEAIRAGLRLLEERETKLSLLRRALKEGEESGIAEYSLKGLLEELDGEGRN' A
#
# COMPACT_ATOMS: atom_id res chain seq x y z
N MET A 1 16.63 1.34 19.05
CA MET A 1 16.75 -0.02 19.63
C MET A 1 15.50 -0.81 19.28
N PRO A 2 15.61 -2.07 18.85
CA PRO A 2 14.43 -2.93 18.70
C PRO A 2 13.73 -3.05 20.06
N LYS A 3 12.40 -2.81 20.09
CA LYS A 3 11.59 -3.07 21.28
C LYS A 3 11.02 -4.47 21.19
N ASN A 4 11.26 -5.29 22.22
CA ASN A 4 10.60 -6.57 22.35
C ASN A 4 9.19 -6.35 22.91
N THR A 5 8.19 -6.82 22.18
CA THR A 5 6.78 -6.66 22.54
C THR A 5 6.14 -8.03 22.63
N SER A 6 5.56 -8.35 23.79
CA SER A 6 4.71 -9.53 23.95
C SER A 6 3.30 -9.20 23.48
N VAL A 7 2.71 -10.07 22.67
CA VAL A 7 1.38 -9.86 22.07
C VAL A 7 0.60 -11.15 22.18
N THR A 8 -0.63 -11.07 22.68
CA THR A 8 -1.55 -12.22 22.68
C THR A 8 -2.22 -12.33 21.31
N ILE A 9 -2.08 -13.49 20.68
CA ILE A 9 -2.73 -13.82 19.41
C ILE A 9 -3.72 -14.96 19.61
N GLY A 10 -4.87 -14.91 18.93
CA GLY A 10 -5.88 -15.96 19.05
C GLY A 10 -5.43 -17.28 18.40
N ASN A 11 -6.01 -18.38 18.86
CA ASN A 11 -5.69 -19.76 18.43
C ASN A 11 -5.67 -19.96 16.91
N HIS A 12 -6.51 -19.22 16.15
CA HIS A 12 -6.52 -19.26 14.69
C HIS A 12 -5.16 -18.82 14.11
N TYR A 13 -4.65 -17.67 14.56
CA TYR A 13 -3.41 -17.10 14.04
C TYR A 13 -2.18 -17.84 14.55
N GLU A 14 -2.24 -18.40 15.75
CA GLU A 14 -1.19 -19.28 16.26
C GLU A 14 -1.00 -20.50 15.33
N LYS A 15 -2.09 -21.19 14.99
CA LYS A 15 -2.06 -22.33 14.05
C LYS A 15 -1.56 -21.91 12.68
N PHE A 16 -2.03 -20.77 12.17
CA PHE A 16 -1.57 -20.24 10.89
C PHE A 16 -0.05 -19.98 10.90
N ILE A 17 0.46 -19.24 11.88
CA ILE A 17 1.88 -18.93 11.99
C ILE A 17 2.71 -20.21 12.14
N ALA A 18 2.27 -21.15 12.97
CA ALA A 18 2.95 -22.44 13.14
C ALA A 18 3.05 -23.20 11.82
N GLN A 19 1.98 -23.25 11.02
CA GLN A 19 2.02 -23.86 9.69
C GLN A 19 2.98 -23.14 8.74
N GLN A 20 2.99 -21.81 8.74
CA GLN A 20 3.89 -21.03 7.88
C GLN A 20 5.36 -21.25 8.23
N VAL A 21 5.69 -21.37 9.51
CA VAL A 21 7.04 -21.69 9.98
C VAL A 21 7.40 -23.15 9.64
N ALA A 22 6.49 -24.10 9.87
CA ALA A 22 6.72 -25.51 9.53
C ALA A 22 6.93 -25.75 8.03
N GLN A 23 6.28 -24.94 7.18
CA GLN A 23 6.48 -24.94 5.72
C GLN A 23 7.79 -24.27 5.28
N GLY A 24 8.56 -23.70 6.21
CA GLY A 24 9.81 -23.00 5.92
C GLY A 24 9.63 -21.61 5.28
N ARG A 25 8.40 -21.08 5.25
CA ARG A 25 8.15 -19.74 4.69
C ARG A 25 8.72 -18.63 5.58
N PHE A 26 8.76 -18.86 6.89
CA PHE A 26 9.37 -17.95 7.87
C PHE A 26 10.24 -18.74 8.84
N GLY A 27 11.35 -18.17 9.29
CA GLY A 27 12.23 -18.75 10.30
C GLY A 27 11.73 -18.60 11.74
N SER A 28 10.74 -17.73 11.99
CA SER A 28 10.13 -17.57 13.32
C SER A 28 8.74 -16.95 13.26
N ALA A 29 7.99 -17.08 14.36
CA ALA A 29 6.71 -16.39 14.54
C ALA A 29 6.86 -14.86 14.45
N SER A 30 7.91 -14.29 15.05
CA SER A 30 8.18 -12.86 14.99
C SER A 30 8.46 -12.38 13.56
N GLU A 31 9.07 -13.21 12.72
CA GLU A 31 9.27 -12.89 11.31
C GLU A 31 7.95 -12.88 10.53
N ALA A 32 7.09 -13.89 10.74
CA ALA A 32 5.76 -13.93 10.15
C ALA A 32 4.92 -12.70 10.53
N ILE A 33 4.96 -12.31 11.81
CA ILE A 33 4.26 -11.12 12.30
C ILE A 33 4.80 -9.85 11.63
N ARG A 34 6.13 -9.69 11.53
CA ARG A 34 6.73 -8.54 10.84
C ARG A 34 6.32 -8.49 9.37
N ALA A 35 6.28 -9.64 8.68
CA ALA A 35 5.82 -9.69 7.30
C ALA A 35 4.36 -9.23 7.16
N GLY A 36 3.49 -9.66 8.09
CA GLY A 36 2.10 -9.18 8.15
C GLY A 36 1.99 -7.67 8.39
N LEU A 37 2.79 -7.13 9.31
CA LEU A 37 2.81 -5.68 9.58
C LEU A 37 3.30 -4.86 8.39
N ARG A 38 4.31 -5.33 7.65
CA ARG A 38 4.78 -4.65 6.42
C ARG A 38 3.69 -4.58 5.37
N LEU A 39 2.93 -5.67 5.18
CA LEU A 39 1.84 -5.70 4.22
C LEU A 39 0.70 -4.75 4.63
N LEU A 40 0.41 -4.68 5.93
CA LEU A 40 -0.57 -3.72 6.47
C LEU A 40 -0.12 -2.28 6.25
N GLU A 41 1.13 -1.96 6.58
CA GLU A 41 1.72 -0.64 6.36
C GLU A 41 1.64 -0.22 4.89
N GLU A 42 2.07 -1.09 3.97
CA GLU A 42 2.01 -0.83 2.53
C GLU A 42 0.58 -0.52 2.06
N ARG A 43 -0.40 -1.30 2.54
CA ARG A 43 -1.82 -1.09 2.21
C ARG A 43 -2.31 0.26 2.72
N GLU A 44 -2.04 0.60 3.97
CA GLU A 44 -2.47 1.86 4.57
C GLU A 44 -1.80 3.06 3.89
N THR A 45 -0.52 2.96 3.53
CA THR A 45 0.19 4.00 2.77
C THR A 45 -0.45 4.21 1.41
N LYS A 46 -0.68 3.15 0.63
CA LYS A 46 -1.30 3.25 -0.71
C LYS A 46 -2.69 3.87 -0.63
N LEU A 47 -3.47 3.47 0.37
CA LEU A 47 -4.83 3.95 0.56
C LEU A 47 -4.88 5.42 1.00
N SER A 48 -3.95 5.84 1.85
CA SER A 48 -3.75 7.24 2.22
C SER A 48 -3.37 8.10 1.00
N LEU A 49 -2.42 7.63 0.19
CA LEU A 49 -1.99 8.31 -1.03
C LEU A 49 -3.15 8.45 -2.04
N LEU A 50 -3.93 7.39 -2.23
CA LEU A 50 -5.09 7.42 -3.12
C LEU A 50 -6.13 8.45 -2.65
N ARG A 51 -6.44 8.48 -1.36
CA ARG A 51 -7.37 9.47 -0.79
C ARG A 51 -6.88 10.89 -1.00
N ARG A 52 -5.58 11.13 -0.84
CA ARG A 52 -4.98 12.44 -1.10
C ARG A 52 -5.09 12.82 -2.57
N ALA A 53 -4.78 11.91 -3.49
CA ALA A 53 -4.87 12.17 -4.93
C ALA A 53 -6.31 12.44 -5.38
N LEU A 54 -7.30 11.72 -4.82
CA LEU A 54 -8.72 11.99 -5.07
C LEU A 54 -9.11 13.39 -4.58
N LYS A 55 -8.72 13.74 -3.35
CA LYS A 55 -9.00 15.07 -2.79
C LYS A 55 -8.37 16.18 -3.64
N GLU A 56 -7.13 16.02 -4.07
CA GLU A 56 -6.44 16.96 -4.95
C GLU A 56 -7.18 17.11 -6.30
N GLY A 57 -7.67 16.00 -6.87
CA GLY A 57 -8.49 16.01 -8.08
C GLY A 57 -9.88 16.63 -7.89
N GLU A 58 -10.48 16.53 -6.71
CA GLU A 58 -11.74 17.21 -6.39
C GLU A 58 -11.53 18.72 -6.20
N GLU A 59 -10.42 19.12 -5.58
CA GLU A 59 -10.06 20.52 -5.33
C GLU A 59 -9.57 21.25 -6.59
N SER A 60 -9.12 20.52 -7.63
CA SER A 60 -8.70 21.11 -8.90
C SER A 60 -9.86 21.58 -9.79
N GLY A 61 -11.10 21.25 -9.41
CA GLY A 61 -12.31 21.64 -10.13
C GLY A 61 -12.63 20.75 -11.34
N ILE A 62 -13.68 21.11 -12.08
CA ILE A 62 -14.12 20.34 -13.24
C ILE A 62 -13.37 20.82 -14.47
N ALA A 63 -12.59 19.94 -15.09
CA ALA A 63 -11.94 20.22 -16.37
C ALA A 63 -12.90 19.97 -17.54
N GLU A 64 -12.90 20.88 -18.52
CA GLU A 64 -13.48 20.59 -19.83
C GLU A 64 -12.56 19.64 -20.59
N TYR A 65 -12.96 18.37 -20.70
CA TYR A 65 -12.13 17.33 -21.30
C TYR A 65 -12.39 17.18 -22.81
N SER A 66 -11.33 17.31 -23.60
CA SER A 66 -11.29 16.93 -25.02
C SER A 66 -10.02 16.15 -25.31
N LEU A 67 -10.15 14.88 -25.66
CA LEU A 67 -8.99 14.04 -26.00
C LEU A 67 -8.20 14.62 -27.18
N LYS A 68 -8.88 15.15 -28.20
CA LYS A 68 -8.24 15.78 -29.36
C LYS A 68 -7.48 17.04 -28.96
N GLY A 69 -8.09 17.90 -28.14
CA GLY A 69 -7.44 19.13 -27.66
C GLY A 69 -6.20 18.83 -26.81
N LEU A 70 -6.28 17.80 -25.95
CA LEU A 70 -5.16 17.35 -25.13
C LEU A 70 -3.97 16.85 -25.99
N LEU A 71 -4.25 16.09 -27.05
CA LEU A 71 -3.20 15.60 -27.95
C LEU A 71 -2.54 16.75 -28.72
N GLU A 72 -3.32 17.73 -29.19
CA GLU A 72 -2.79 18.92 -29.86
C GLU A 72 -1.90 19.77 -28.94
N GLU A 73 -2.26 19.90 -27.66
CA GLU A 73 -1.46 20.58 -26.63
C GLU A 73 -0.12 19.87 -26.39
N LEU A 74 -0.14 18.57 -26.13
CA LEU A 74 1.06 17.76 -25.85
C LEU A 74 2.04 17.73 -27.04
N ASP A 75 1.53 17.61 -28.26
CA ASP A 75 2.35 17.65 -29.48
C ASP A 75 2.91 19.05 -29.76
N GLY A 76 2.25 20.10 -29.25
CA GLY A 76 2.71 21.49 -29.31
C GLY A 76 3.82 21.80 -28.31
N GLU A 77 3.72 21.28 -27.08
CA GLU A 77 4.74 21.47 -26.04
C GLU A 77 6.09 20.83 -26.36
N GLY A 78 6.10 19.69 -27.07
CA GLY A 78 7.34 19.02 -27.49
C GLY A 78 8.16 19.75 -28.57
N ARG A 79 7.69 20.91 -29.05
CA ARG A 79 8.35 21.73 -30.09
C ARG A 79 9.04 22.99 -29.57
N ASN A 80 8.97 23.28 -28.26
CA ASN A 80 9.70 24.38 -27.61
C ASN A 80 10.93 23.89 -26.86
#